data_AF-A0A838RL64-F1
#
_entry.id   AF-A0A838RL64-F1
#
_cell.length_a   1.000
_cell.length_b   1.000
_cell.length_c   1.000
_cell.angle_alpha   90.00
_cell.angle_beta   90.00
_cell.angle_gamma   90.00
#
_symmetry.space_group_name_H-M   'P 1'
#
loop_
_entity.id
_entity.type
_entity.pdbx_description
1 polymer ?
#
loop_
_entity_poly.entity_id
_entity_poly.type
_entity_poly.pdbx_seq_one_letter_code
_entity_poly.pdbx_strand_id
1 'polypeptide(L)'
;MWGSIRKIFTNIYRGKRKRGARVAPRRDSYSQSEYETAIAAFSEAREVWRQVGDPRGEADALIGLGKTHQRMGNLADARWAYESSLHLYKEMKDEDGYEEVKEYLAALSALE
;
A
#
# COMPACT_ATOMS: atom_id res chain seq x y z
N MET A 1 -16.75 17.02 2.47
CA MET A 1 -15.31 16.71 2.61
C MET A 1 -15.01 15.22 2.90
N TRP A 2 -15.95 14.43 3.43
CA TRP A 2 -15.77 12.99 3.71
C TRP A 2 -16.07 12.02 2.54
N GLY A 3 -16.72 12.51 1.47
CA GLY A 3 -17.14 11.68 0.33
C GLY A 3 -16.01 11.27 -0.62
N SER A 4 -14.94 12.06 -0.71
CA SER A 4 -13.76 11.73 -1.53
C SER A 4 -12.91 10.65 -0.86
N ILE A 5 -12.72 10.74 0.46
CA ILE A 5 -11.99 9.77 1.28
C ILE A 5 -12.63 8.38 1.15
N ARG A 6 -13.96 8.29 1.33
CA ARG A 6 -14.70 7.04 1.16
C ARG A 6 -14.66 6.52 -0.28
N LYS A 7 -14.60 7.38 -1.30
CA LYS A 7 -14.48 6.97 -2.71
C LYS A 7 -13.09 6.42 -3.04
N ILE A 8 -12.02 7.07 -2.58
CA ILE A 8 -10.63 6.57 -2.70
C ILE A 8 -10.53 5.22 -2.00
N PHE A 9 -11.01 5.13 -0.76
CA PHE A 9 -11.01 3.89 0.03
C PHE A 9 -11.81 2.76 -0.65
N THR A 10 -13.02 3.05 -1.16
CA THR A 10 -13.82 2.04 -1.88
C THR A 10 -13.16 1.65 -3.20
N ASN A 11 -12.46 2.53 -3.91
CA ASN A 11 -11.80 2.16 -5.16
C ASN A 11 -10.52 1.33 -4.94
N ILE A 12 -9.71 1.69 -3.95
CA ILE A 12 -8.44 1.01 -3.64
C ILE A 12 -8.71 -0.39 -3.05
N TYR A 13 -9.58 -0.51 -2.04
CA TYR A 13 -9.86 -1.81 -1.39
C TYR A 13 -10.85 -2.69 -2.18
N ARG A 14 -11.78 -2.11 -2.94
CA ARG A 14 -12.71 -2.85 -3.82
C ARG A 14 -12.15 -3.10 -5.22
N GLY A 15 -10.88 -2.79 -5.47
CA GLY A 15 -10.15 -3.03 -6.71
C GLY A 15 -9.97 -4.52 -7.08
N LYS A 16 -10.44 -5.47 -6.27
CA LYS A 16 -10.53 -6.90 -6.63
C LYS A 16 -11.66 -7.24 -7.62
N ARG A 17 -12.17 -6.30 -8.42
CA ARG A 17 -13.09 -6.62 -9.52
C ARG A 17 -12.63 -6.06 -10.85
N LYS A 18 -11.99 -6.96 -11.60
CA LYS A 18 -11.79 -6.93 -13.05
C LYS A 18 -12.87 -6.11 -13.76
N ARG A 19 -12.46 -5.10 -14.51
CA ARG A 19 -13.13 -4.74 -15.76
C ARG A 19 -12.07 -4.68 -16.83
N GLY A 20 -12.17 -5.63 -17.77
CA GLY A 20 -11.28 -5.73 -18.90
C GLY A 20 -11.29 -4.43 -19.70
N ALA A 21 -10.11 -3.89 -19.93
CA ALA A 21 -9.86 -2.96 -21.02
C ALA A 21 -8.69 -3.55 -21.81
N ARG A 22 -9.03 -4.06 -22.99
CA ARG A 22 -8.07 -4.54 -23.98
C ARG A 22 -7.38 -3.30 -24.55
N VAL A 23 -6.18 -2.99 -24.08
CA VAL A 23 -5.24 -2.11 -24.78
C VAL A 23 -3.81 -2.54 -24.44
N ALA A 24 -3.11 -3.07 -25.44
CA ALA A 24 -1.66 -3.01 -25.51
C ALA A 24 -1.34 -1.97 -26.61
N PRO A 25 -0.34 -1.09 -26.44
CA PRO A 25 1.05 -1.53 -26.55
C PRO A 25 2.04 -0.91 -25.52
N ARG A 26 3.24 -1.51 -25.47
CA ARG A 26 4.36 -1.35 -24.51
C ARG A 26 4.06 -1.80 -23.08
N ARG A 27 4.38 -3.07 -22.82
CA ARG A 27 4.19 -3.78 -21.54
C ARG A 27 4.92 -3.14 -20.35
N ASP A 28 5.95 -2.32 -20.57
CA ASP A 28 6.78 -1.79 -19.48
C ASP A 28 6.30 -0.41 -18.96
N SER A 29 5.81 0.48 -19.83
CA SER A 29 5.38 1.83 -19.37
C SER A 29 4.00 1.83 -18.73
N TYR A 30 3.12 0.92 -19.13
CA TYR A 30 1.76 0.86 -18.59
C TYR A 30 1.77 0.40 -17.13
N SER A 31 2.58 -0.63 -16.82
CA SER A 31 2.73 -1.11 -15.45
C SER A 31 3.42 -0.07 -14.54
N GLN A 32 4.46 0.63 -15.03
CA GLN A 32 5.06 1.73 -14.25
C GLN A 32 4.04 2.83 -13.93
N SER A 33 3.24 3.26 -14.90
CA SER A 33 2.20 4.28 -14.68
C SER A 33 1.11 3.81 -13.69
N GLU A 34 0.73 2.53 -13.73
CA GLU A 34 -0.21 1.94 -12.77
C GLU A 34 0.39 1.90 -11.35
N TYR A 35 1.68 1.58 -11.21
CA TYR A 35 2.35 1.57 -9.92
C TYR A 35 2.55 2.98 -9.35
N GLU A 36 2.93 3.96 -10.16
CA GLU A 36 3.01 5.36 -9.76
C GLU A 36 1.65 5.89 -9.28
N THR A 37 0.58 5.55 -10.00
CA THR A 37 -0.79 5.90 -9.60
C THR A 37 -1.17 5.27 -8.26
N ALA A 38 -0.80 4.00 -8.04
CA ALA A 38 -1.04 3.31 -6.78
C ALA A 38 -0.23 3.95 -5.63
N ILE A 39 1.05 4.29 -5.85
CA ILE A 39 1.90 4.97 -4.87
C ILE A 39 1.29 6.32 -4.47
N ALA A 40 0.86 7.12 -5.45
CA ALA A 40 0.21 8.40 -5.18
C ALA A 40 -1.06 8.21 -4.35
N ALA A 41 -1.90 7.24 -4.72
CA ALA A 41 -3.16 6.98 -4.05
C ALA A 41 -2.99 6.48 -2.60
N PHE A 42 -2.03 5.59 -2.35
CA PHE A 42 -1.72 5.12 -0.99
C PHE A 42 -1.04 6.21 -0.15
N SER A 43 -0.17 7.03 -0.75
CA SER A 43 0.44 8.18 -0.07
C SER A 43 -0.61 9.21 0.37
N GLU A 44 -1.57 9.52 -0.50
CA GLU A 44 -2.69 10.40 -0.16
C GLU A 44 -3.56 9.79 0.95
N ALA A 45 -3.90 8.50 0.83
CA ALA A 45 -4.68 7.80 1.84
C ALA A 45 -3.98 7.80 3.22
N ARG A 46 -2.67 7.57 3.24
CA ARG A 46 -1.84 7.62 4.46
C ARG A 46 -1.95 8.99 5.14
N GLU A 47 -1.75 10.07 4.40
CA GLU A 47 -1.81 11.43 4.94
C GLU A 47 -3.21 11.77 5.47
N VAL A 48 -4.26 11.32 4.77
CA VAL A 48 -5.65 11.45 5.25
C VAL A 48 -5.85 10.71 6.58
N TRP A 49 -5.42 9.45 6.69
CA TRP A 49 -5.58 8.68 7.91
C TRP A 49 -4.81 9.27 9.08
N ARG A 50 -3.62 9.77 8.81
CA ARG A 50 -2.81 10.52 9.78
C ARG A 50 -3.52 11.78 10.26
N GLN A 51 -4.13 12.57 9.37
CA GLN A 51 -4.89 13.77 9.73
C GLN A 51 -6.16 13.46 10.53
N VAL A 52 -6.80 12.33 10.25
CA VAL A 52 -8.00 11.87 10.98
C VAL A 52 -7.62 11.22 12.31
N GLY A 53 -6.33 10.89 12.53
CA GLY A 53 -5.85 10.24 13.73
C GLY A 53 -6.21 8.76 13.80
N ASP A 54 -6.31 8.08 12.65
CA ASP A 54 -6.55 6.64 12.54
C ASP A 54 -5.23 5.90 12.21
N PRO A 55 -4.51 5.40 13.23
CA PRO A 55 -3.24 4.71 13.02
C PRO A 55 -3.38 3.35 12.30
N ARG A 56 -4.56 2.71 12.34
CA ARG A 56 -4.81 1.46 11.59
C ARG A 56 -4.89 1.74 10.10
N GLY A 57 -5.67 2.77 9.74
CA GLY A 57 -5.76 3.21 8.35
C GLY A 57 -4.40 3.67 7.78
N GLU A 58 -3.58 4.33 8.60
CA GLU A 58 -2.22 4.72 8.21
C GLU A 58 -1.33 3.48 7.97
N ALA A 59 -1.38 2.50 8.87
CA ALA A 59 -0.62 1.26 8.75
C ALA A 59 -1.01 0.43 7.52
N ASP A 60 -2.31 0.31 7.23
CA ASP A 60 -2.80 -0.40 6.04
C ASP A 60 -2.36 0.29 4.73
N ALA A 61 -2.37 1.62 4.70
CA ALA A 61 -1.89 2.39 3.56
C ALA A 61 -0.39 2.17 3.31
N LEU A 62 0.41 2.07 4.38
CA LEU A 62 1.83 1.73 4.33
C LEU A 62 2.08 0.31 3.82
N ILE A 63 1.25 -0.68 4.19
CA ILE A 63 1.29 -2.03 3.58
C ILE A 63 1.04 -1.93 2.06
N GLY A 64 0.07 -1.13 1.65
CA GLY A 64 -0.25 -0.88 0.24
C GLY A 64 0.93 -0.32 -0.54
N LEU A 65 1.64 0.66 0.04
CA LEU A 65 2.88 1.21 -0.52
C LEU A 65 3.97 0.12 -0.61
N GLY A 66 4.20 -0.62 0.47
CA GLY A 66 5.21 -1.69 0.51
C GLY A 66 5.00 -2.73 -0.59
N LYS A 67 3.76 -3.20 -0.77
CA LYS A 67 3.40 -4.16 -1.83
C LYS A 67 3.61 -3.59 -3.23
N THR A 68 3.35 -2.30 -3.41
CA THR A 68 3.50 -1.62 -4.70
C THR A 68 4.98 -1.46 -5.06
N HIS A 69 5.80 -0.99 -4.12
CA HIS A 69 7.25 -0.88 -4.28
C HIS A 69 7.91 -2.24 -4.50
N GLN A 70 7.49 -3.28 -3.78
CA GLN A 70 7.97 -4.65 -3.98
C GLN A 70 7.70 -5.15 -5.41
N ARG A 71 6.52 -4.85 -5.97
CA ARG A 71 6.16 -5.21 -7.36
C ARG A 71 6.97 -4.43 -8.40
N MET A 72 7.42 -3.22 -8.06
CA MET A 72 8.32 -2.43 -8.90
C MET A 72 9.78 -2.88 -8.82
N GLY A 73 10.12 -3.75 -7.86
CA GLY A 73 11.52 -4.13 -7.57
C GLY A 73 12.25 -3.13 -6.66
N ASN A 74 11.57 -2.11 -6.14
CA ASN A 74 12.14 -1.11 -5.23
C ASN A 74 12.11 -1.67 -3.79
N LEU A 75 12.98 -2.65 -3.51
CA LEU A 75 12.96 -3.36 -2.23
C LEU A 75 13.28 -2.45 -1.03
N ALA A 76 14.11 -1.43 -1.22
CA ALA A 76 14.46 -0.46 -0.17
C ALA A 76 13.23 0.35 0.29
N ASP A 77 12.47 0.92 -0.66
CA ASP A 77 11.23 1.66 -0.36
C ASP A 77 10.16 0.72 0.23
N ALA A 78 10.09 -0.51 -0.28
CA ALA A 78 9.16 -1.51 0.22
C ALA A 78 9.45 -1.86 1.69
N ARG A 79 10.71 -2.11 2.03
CA ARG A 79 11.15 -2.36 3.42
C ARG A 79 10.79 -1.19 4.32
N TRP A 80 11.12 0.04 3.93
CA TRP A 80 10.79 1.23 4.72
C TRP A 80 9.29 1.36 5.00
N ALA A 81 8.45 1.11 3.99
CA ALA A 81 7.01 1.18 4.14
C ALA A 81 6.48 0.10 5.11
N TYR A 82 6.95 -1.14 5.00
CA TYR A 82 6.57 -2.20 5.93
C TYR A 82 7.10 -1.97 7.35
N GLU A 83 8.34 -1.53 7.53
CA GLU A 83 8.88 -1.19 8.86
C GLU A 83 8.08 -0.08 9.55
N SER A 84 7.66 0.93 8.78
CA SER A 84 6.80 2.01 9.28
C SER A 84 5.43 1.48 9.70
N SER A 85 4.83 0.57 8.92
CA SER A 85 3.55 -0.07 9.25
C SER A 85 3.67 -0.94 10.52
N LEU A 86 4.76 -1.70 10.63
CA LEU A 86 5.06 -2.54 11.79
C LEU A 86 5.19 -1.72 13.08
N HIS A 87 5.81 -0.54 12.99
CA HIS A 87 5.90 0.38 14.12
C HIS A 87 4.51 0.81 14.61
N LEU A 88 3.62 1.19 13.68
CA LEU A 88 2.25 1.60 14.02
C LEU A 88 1.45 0.45 14.66
N TYR A 89 1.48 -0.77 14.10
CA TYR A 89 0.79 -1.90 14.74
C TYR A 89 1.35 -2.23 16.12
N LYS A 90 2.66 -2.07 16.31
CA LYS A 90 3.28 -2.23 17.63
C LYS A 90 2.80 -1.17 18.62
N GLU A 91 2.70 0.10 18.22
CA GLU A 91 2.17 1.17 19.07
C GLU A 91 0.68 0.93 19.43
N MET A 92 -0.09 0.41 18.48
CA MET A 92 -1.50 0.05 18.69
C MET A 92 -1.69 -1.24 19.50
N LYS A 93 -0.61 -2.01 19.75
CA LYS A 93 -0.65 -3.37 20.32
C LYS A 93 -1.56 -4.31 19.53
N ASP A 94 -1.57 -4.15 18.21
CA ASP A 94 -2.31 -5.00 17.30
C ASP A 94 -1.42 -6.15 16.84
N GLU A 95 -1.62 -7.33 17.42
CA GLU A 95 -0.78 -8.51 17.18
C GLU A 95 -0.99 -9.11 15.79
N ASP A 96 -2.24 -9.10 15.29
CA ASP A 96 -2.58 -9.63 13.97
C ASP A 96 -1.91 -8.82 12.86
N GLY A 97 -2.05 -7.49 12.89
CA GLY A 97 -1.38 -6.61 11.92
C GLY A 97 0.15 -6.65 12.04
N TYR A 98 0.67 -6.78 13.26
CA TYR A 98 2.10 -6.90 13.50
C TYR A 98 2.71 -8.16 12.86
N GLU A 99 2.07 -9.33 13.03
CA GLU A 99 2.54 -10.57 12.40
C GLU A 99 2.37 -10.55 10.87
N GLU A 100 1.26 -9.99 10.34
CA GLU A 100 1.08 -9.86 8.90
C GLU A 100 2.24 -9.06 8.26
N VAL A 101 2.63 -7.95 8.89
CA VAL A 101 3.74 -7.12 8.37
C VAL A 101 5.09 -7.82 8.49
N LYS A 102 5.31 -8.62 9.55
CA LYS A 102 6.53 -9.44 9.66
C LYS A 102 6.66 -10.45 8.54
N GLU A 103 5.56 -11.07 8.10
CA GLU A 103 5.58 -11.97 6.95
C GLU A 103 6.03 -11.25 5.68
N TYR A 104 5.55 -10.02 5.44
CA TYR A 104 5.98 -9.23 4.28
C TYR A 104 7.46 -8.85 4.34
N LEU A 105 7.98 -8.47 5.52
CA LEU A 105 9.41 -8.18 5.70
C LEU A 105 10.28 -9.42 5.53
N ALA A 106 9.86 -10.56 6.06
CA ALA A 106 10.56 -11.83 5.88
C ALA A 106 10.60 -12.25 4.40
N ALA A 107 9.48 -12.08 3.69
CA ALA A 107 9.42 -12.33 2.25
C ALA A 107 10.33 -11.38 1.46
N LEU A 108 10.48 -10.13 1.89
CA LEU A 108 11.41 -9.16 1.30
C LEU A 108 12.87 -9.56 1.47
N SER A 109 13.26 -9.95 2.68
CA SER A 109 14.62 -10.42 2.97
C SER A 109 14.98 -11.70 2.23
N ALA A 110 13.99 -12.52 1.85
CA ALA A 110 14.22 -13.70 1.02
C ALA A 110 14.44 -13.39 -0.48
N LEU A 111 14.21 -12.14 -0.91
CA LEU A 111 14.37 -11.68 -2.29
C LEU A 111 15.69 -10.91 -2.54
N GLU A 112 16.45 -10.62 -1.47
CA GLU A 112 17.80 -10.03 -1.53
C GLU A 112 18.87 -11.08 -1.83
#